data_AF-A0A959IJD6-F1
#
_entry.id   AF-A0A959IJD6-F1
#
_cell.length_a   1.000
_cell.length_b   1.000
_cell.length_c   1.000
_cell.angle_alpha   90.00
_cell.angle_beta   90.00
_cell.angle_gamma   90.00
#
_symmetry.space_group_name_H-M   'P 1'
#
loop_
_entity.id
_entity.type
_entity.pdbx_description
1 polymer ?
#
loop_
_entity_poly.entity_id
_entity_poly.type
_entity_poly.pdbx_seq_one_letter_code
_entity_poly.pdbx_strand_id
1 'polypeptide(L)'
;MRETRKYLLDRFQQHLHEDYQDYCCTQGLNPSIQGLITFLIDKDVVSPKQIKDFTVLREFQELYPTQKYRKTQTVNMIADRFNISERSVWGIIRGVKDE
;
A
#
# COMPACT_ATOMS: atom_id res chain seq x y z
N MET A 1 25.99 6.09 -4.92
CA MET A 1 24.58 5.74 -5.24
C MET A 1 23.83 4.99 -4.12
N ARG A 2 24.44 4.10 -3.33
CA ARG A 2 23.75 3.48 -2.17
C ARG A 2 23.60 4.44 -0.98
N GLU A 3 24.63 5.23 -0.70
CA GLU A 3 24.64 6.20 0.41
C GLU A 3 23.61 7.32 0.23
N THR A 4 23.47 7.86 -0.99
CA THR A 4 22.46 8.88 -1.30
C THR A 4 21.03 8.39 -1.10
N ARG A 5 20.75 7.12 -1.44
CA ARG A 5 19.42 6.52 -1.23
C ARG A 5 19.11 6.32 0.24
N LYS A 6 20.11 5.88 1.02
CA LYS A 6 19.97 5.74 2.48
C LYS A 6 19.71 7.09 3.14
N TYR A 7 20.50 8.11 2.80
CA TYR A 7 20.31 9.45 3.35
C TYR A 7 18.94 10.03 3.01
N LEU A 8 18.46 9.85 1.78
CA LEU A 8 17.11 10.27 1.38
C LEU A 8 16.03 9.58 2.22
N LEU A 9 16.17 8.27 2.44
CA LEU A 9 15.24 7.50 3.28
C LEU A 9 15.27 7.99 4.74
N ASP A 10 16.46 8.21 5.30
CA ASP A 10 16.64 8.68 6.67
C ASP A 10 15.96 10.06 6.84
N ARG A 11 16.13 10.97 5.87
CA ARG A 11 15.48 12.29 5.87
C ARG A 11 13.97 12.20 5.70
N PHE A 12 13.48 11.33 4.83
CA PHE A 12 12.05 11.08 4.67
C PHE A 12 11.43 10.59 5.98
N GLN A 13 12.06 9.63 6.65
CA GLN A 13 11.59 9.09 7.94
C GLN A 13 11.58 10.16 9.02
N GLN A 14 12.62 10.99 9.09
CA GLN A 14 12.69 12.10 10.03
C GLN A 14 11.53 13.10 9.82
N HIS A 15 11.37 13.61 8.61
CA HIS A 15 10.32 14.59 8.29
C HIS A 15 8.92 14.03 8.53
N LEU A 16 8.68 12.78 8.14
CA LEU A 16 7.39 12.13 8.37
C LEU A 16 7.07 11.97 9.86
N HIS A 17 8.08 11.66 10.67
CA HIS A 17 7.90 11.51 12.11
C HIS A 17 7.58 12.85 12.79
N GLU A 18 8.34 13.91 12.46
CA GLU A 18 8.13 15.27 12.95
C GLU A 18 6.72 15.77 12.58
N ASP A 19 6.33 15.66 11.31
CA ASP A 19 5.02 16.11 10.83
C ASP A 19 3.85 15.34 11.48
N TYR A 20 4.00 14.03 11.70
CA TYR A 20 2.97 13.23 12.35
C TYR A 20 2.85 13.55 13.84
N GLN A 21 3.96 13.80 14.52
CA GLN A 21 3.94 14.24 15.92
C GLN A 21 3.23 15.59 16.06
N ASP A 22 3.54 16.56 15.20
CA ASP A 22 2.88 17.86 15.19
C ASP A 22 1.38 17.74 14.89
N TYR A 23 1.00 16.86 13.96
CA TYR A 23 -0.39 16.54 13.69
C TYR A 23 -1.10 15.95 14.93
N CYS A 24 -0.49 15.01 15.62
CA CYS A 24 -1.04 14.44 16.84
C CYS A 24 -1.19 15.50 17.95
N CYS A 25 -0.17 16.35 18.15
CA CYS A 25 -0.19 17.41 19.14
C CYS A 25 -1.29 18.45 18.87
N THR A 26 -1.41 18.90 17.61
CA THR A 26 -2.42 19.90 17.22
C THR A 26 -3.86 19.39 17.34
N GLN A 27 -4.07 18.10 17.12
CA GLN A 27 -5.39 17.47 17.20
C GLN A 27 -5.69 16.83 18.57
N GLY A 28 -4.75 16.87 19.52
CA GLY A 28 -4.90 16.22 20.83
C GLY A 28 -5.03 14.69 20.74
N LEU A 29 -4.43 14.08 19.72
CA LEU A 29 -4.50 12.64 19.47
C LEU A 29 -3.30 11.91 20.09
N ASN A 30 -3.54 10.70 20.57
CA ASN A 30 -2.45 9.80 20.95
C ASN A 30 -1.85 9.17 19.68
N PRO A 31 -0.51 9.20 19.51
CA PRO A 31 0.14 8.56 18.38
C PRO A 31 -0.18 7.07 18.31
N SER A 32 -0.66 6.62 17.14
CA SER A 32 -0.96 5.20 16.86
C SER A 32 -0.56 4.83 15.43
N ILE A 33 -0.43 3.53 15.15
CA ILE A 33 -0.15 3.05 13.79
C ILE A 33 -1.30 3.40 12.85
N GLN A 34 -2.54 3.25 13.33
CA GLN A 34 -3.76 3.55 12.60
C GLN A 34 -3.82 5.04 12.25
N GLY A 35 -3.53 5.92 13.22
CA GLY A 35 -3.44 7.35 13.00
C GLY A 35 -2.35 7.74 11.98
N LEU A 36 -1.21 7.03 12.00
CA LEU A 36 -0.12 7.27 11.04
C LEU A 36 -0.54 6.86 9.63
N ILE A 37 -1.22 5.72 9.47
CA ILE A 37 -1.74 5.29 8.17
C ILE A 37 -2.74 6.31 7.63
N THR A 38 -3.68 6.77 8.45
CA THR A 38 -4.64 7.81 8.05
C THR A 38 -3.93 9.10 7.66
N PHE A 39 -2.97 9.56 8.47
CA PHE A 39 -2.16 10.73 8.19
C PHE A 39 -1.41 10.64 6.85
N LEU A 40 -0.81 9.48 6.56
CA LEU A 40 -0.12 9.22 5.30
C LEU A 40 -1.04 9.30 4.08
N ILE A 41 -2.29 8.85 4.23
CA ILE A 41 -3.31 8.91 3.17
C ILE A 41 -3.79 10.36 3.00
N ASP A 42 -4.11 11.05 4.10
CA ASP A 42 -4.63 12.42 4.08
C ASP A 42 -3.62 13.44 3.52
N LYS A 43 -2.32 13.17 3.72
CA LYS A 43 -1.22 13.98 3.16
C LYS A 43 -0.80 13.55 1.75
N ASP A 44 -1.49 12.59 1.14
CA ASP A 44 -1.17 12.00 -0.18
C ASP A 44 0.28 11.44 -0.28
N VAL A 45 0.86 11.06 0.87
CA VAL A 45 2.15 10.35 0.91
C VAL A 45 1.98 8.92 0.38
N VAL A 46 0.81 8.33 0.64
CA VAL A 46 0.38 7.06 0.07
C VAL A 46 -0.85 7.31 -0.81
N SER A 47 -0.64 7.24 -2.13
CA SER A 47 -1.70 7.50 -3.10
C SER A 47 -2.76 6.39 -3.11
N PRO A 48 -4.03 6.69 -3.50
CA PRO A 48 -5.07 5.68 -3.65
C PRO A 48 -4.70 4.54 -4.60
N LYS A 49 -3.86 4.82 -5.61
CA LYS A 49 -3.32 3.80 -6.50
C LYS A 49 -2.41 2.82 -5.75
N GLN A 50 -1.49 3.31 -4.93
CA GLN A 50 -0.59 2.45 -4.15
C GLN A 50 -1.35 1.60 -3.14
N ILE A 51 -2.40 2.14 -2.50
CA ILE A 51 -3.28 1.37 -1.61
C ILE A 51 -3.93 0.22 -2.38
N LYS A 52 -4.57 0.53 -3.51
CA LYS A 52 -5.24 -0.47 -4.35
C LYS A 52 -4.27 -1.56 -4.83
N ASP A 53 -3.11 -1.15 -5.34
CA ASP A 53 -2.11 -2.08 -5.88
C ASP A 53 -1.61 -2.99 -4.75
N PHE A 54 -1.25 -2.43 -3.59
CA PHE A 54 -0.83 -3.20 -2.42
C PHE A 54 -1.90 -4.20 -1.97
N THR A 55 -3.14 -3.77 -1.79
CA THR A 55 -4.23 -4.62 -1.31
C THR A 55 -4.53 -5.76 -2.27
N VAL A 56 -4.63 -5.47 -3.58
CA VAL A 56 -4.88 -6.50 -4.62
C VAL A 56 -3.75 -7.53 -4.67
N LEU A 57 -2.49 -7.08 -4.56
CA LEU A 57 -1.34 -7.98 -4.57
C LEU A 57 -1.33 -8.91 -3.36
N ARG A 58 -1.57 -8.36 -2.16
CA ARG A 58 -1.61 -9.13 -0.91
C ARG A 58 -2.70 -10.19 -0.95
N GLU A 59 -3.90 -9.81 -1.38
CA GLU A 59 -5.02 -10.75 -1.54
C GLU A 59 -4.71 -11.86 -2.54
N PHE A 60 -4.14 -11.51 -3.69
CA PHE A 60 -3.72 -12.52 -4.67
C PHE A 60 -2.66 -13.47 -4.10
N GLN A 61 -1.67 -12.94 -3.38
CA GLN A 61 -0.62 -13.73 -2.72
C GLN A 61 -1.14 -14.63 -1.60
N GLU A 62 -2.25 -14.29 -0.95
CA GLU A 62 -2.85 -15.12 0.10
C GLU A 62 -3.76 -16.22 -0.49
N LEU A 63 -4.45 -15.90 -1.58
CA LEU A 63 -5.45 -16.78 -2.19
C LEU A 63 -4.90 -17.74 -3.24
N TYR A 64 -3.80 -17.40 -3.92
CA TYR A 64 -3.23 -18.23 -4.98
C TYR A 64 -2.40 -19.43 -4.46
N PRO A 65 -1.50 -19.29 -3.47
CA PRO A 65 -0.65 -20.39 -3.00
C PRO A 65 -1.42 -21.51 -2.29
N THR A 66 -2.63 -21.23 -1.81
CA THR A 66 -3.46 -22.23 -1.14
C THR A 66 -4.01 -23.32 -2.09
N GLN A 67 -3.67 -23.29 -3.40
CA GLN A 67 -4.09 -24.23 -4.46
C GLN A 67 -5.60 -24.47 -4.59
N LYS A 68 -6.41 -23.79 -3.77
CA LYS A 68 -7.87 -23.93 -3.74
C LYS A 68 -8.53 -23.38 -5.00
N TYR A 69 -7.87 -22.46 -5.70
CA TYR A 69 -8.39 -21.78 -6.88
C TYR A 69 -7.37 -21.73 -8.01
N ARG A 70 -7.82 -21.85 -9.26
CA ARG A 70 -7.00 -21.57 -10.43
C ARG A 70 -6.72 -20.06 -10.51
N LYS A 71 -5.58 -19.67 -11.08
CA LYS A 71 -5.15 -18.27 -11.21
C LYS A 71 -6.26 -17.32 -11.69
N THR A 72 -6.98 -17.71 -12.75
CA THR A 72 -8.10 -16.93 -13.30
C THR A 72 -9.26 -16.81 -12.32
N GLN A 73 -9.59 -17.87 -11.58
CA GLN A 73 -10.66 -17.82 -10.57
C GLN A 73 -10.30 -16.87 -9.43
N THR A 74 -9.04 -16.88 -8.98
CA THR A 74 -8.54 -15.93 -7.98
C THR A 74 -8.66 -14.49 -8.47
N VAL A 75 -8.29 -14.23 -9.73
CA VAL A 75 -8.42 -12.89 -10.33
C VAL A 75 -9.86 -12.42 -10.39
N ASN A 76 -10.79 -13.27 -10.84
CA ASN A 76 -12.20 -12.92 -10.94
C ASN A 76 -12.79 -12.63 -9.56
N MET A 77 -12.49 -13.46 -8.56
CA MET A 77 -12.95 -13.24 -7.20
C MET A 77 -12.43 -11.91 -6.61
N ILE A 78 -11.17 -11.56 -6.88
CA ILE A 78 -10.59 -10.28 -6.44
C ILE A 78 -11.23 -9.10 -7.18
N ALA A 79 -11.45 -9.24 -8.48
CA ALA A 79 -12.13 -8.24 -9.31
C ALA A 79 -13.54 -7.95 -8.75
N ASP A 80 -14.30 -9.00 -8.45
CA ASP A 80 -15.64 -8.90 -7.87
C ASP A 80 -15.59 -8.31 -6.44
N ARG A 81 -14.68 -8.76 -5.57
CA ARG A 81 -14.56 -8.30 -4.19
C ARG A 81 -14.28 -6.80 -4.08
N PHE A 82 -13.39 -6.29 -4.94
CA PHE A 82 -13.00 -4.88 -4.91
C PHE A 82 -13.76 -4.02 -5.92
N ASN A 83 -14.73 -4.58 -6.63
CA ASN A 83 -15.50 -3.90 -7.68
C ASN A 83 -14.60 -3.21 -8.72
N ILE A 84 -13.59 -3.93 -9.21
CA ILE A 84 -12.63 -3.46 -10.24
C ILE A 84 -12.58 -4.44 -11.40
N SER A 85 -12.17 -3.97 -12.58
CA SER A 85 -12.07 -4.86 -13.75
C SER A 85 -10.99 -5.94 -13.58
N GLU A 86 -11.23 -7.14 -14.11
CA GLU A 86 -10.20 -8.20 -14.20
C GLU A 86 -8.92 -7.69 -14.87
N ARG A 87 -9.05 -6.83 -15.90
CA ARG A 87 -7.91 -6.20 -16.59
C ARG A 87 -7.06 -5.37 -15.63
N SER A 88 -7.68 -4.65 -14.70
CA SER A 88 -6.99 -3.88 -13.67
C SER A 88 -6.21 -4.80 -12.73
N VAL A 89 -6.85 -5.87 -12.25
CA VAL A 89 -6.21 -6.89 -11.40
C VAL A 89 -5.02 -7.53 -12.11
N TRP A 90 -5.19 -7.93 -13.37
CA TRP A 90 -4.11 -8.46 -14.21
C TRP A 90 -2.98 -7.46 -14.46
N GLY A 91 -3.29 -6.16 -14.55
CA GLY A 91 -2.29 -5.10 -14.67
C GLY A 91 -1.43 -5.01 -13.41
N ILE A 92 -2.08 -5.00 -12.24
CA ILE A 92 -1.43 -4.95 -10.93
C ILE A 92 -0.53 -6.17 -10.72
N ILE A 93 -1.05 -7.38 -10.98
CA ILE A 93 -0.29 -8.63 -10.77
C ILE A 93 0.92 -8.73 -11.70
N ARG A 94 0.84 -8.18 -12.92
CA ARG A 94 1.96 -8.22 -13.88
C ARG A 94 3.06 -7.22 -13.55
N GLY A 95 2.70 -6.03 -13.06
CA GLY A 95 3.67 -4.98 -12.74
C GLY A 95 4.68 -5.34 -11.64
N VAL A 96 4.44 -6.40 -10.87
CA VAL A 96 5.34 -6.87 -9.80
C VAL A 96 6.41 -7.85 -10.29
N LYS A 97 6.33 -8.35 -11.53
CA LYS A 97 7.28 -9.33 -12.06
C LYS A 97 8.51 -8.73 -12.77
N ASP A 98 8.58 -7.41 -12.92
CA ASP A 98 9.59 -6.73 -13.74
C ASP A 98 10.56 -5.82 -12.94
N GLU A 99 10.72 -6.03 -11.62
CA GLU A 99 11.81 -5.45 -10.79
C GLU A 99 12.66 -6.55 -10.15
#